data_AF-A0A7S9VUH7-F1
#
_entry.id   AF-A0A7S9VUH7-F1
#
_cell.length_a   1.000
_cell.length_b   1.000
_cell.length_c   1.000
_cell.angle_alpha   90.00
_cell.angle_beta   90.00
_cell.angle_gamma   90.00
#
_symmetry.space_group_name_H-M   'P 1'
#
loop_
_entity.id
_entity.type
_entity.pdbx_description
1 polymer ?
#
loop_
_entity_poly.entity_id
_entity_poly.type
_entity_poly.pdbx_seq_one_letter_code
_entity_poly.pdbx_strand_id
1 'polypeptide(L)'
;MANGMRGEATFDGDGTTYTITMDADALAMAEEITGKPISTVVSLFDSGAHLGMTAALAWAGLFRQYALPWDGFRDRVMEWGLPVVKDAVARSMRHAWPEPEKADGRNPPKRDRTKKPAGTGSSS
;
A
#
# COMPACT_ATOMS: atom_id res chain seq x y z
N MET A 1 -10.16 -1.13 16.45
CA MET A 1 -10.13 -2.16 15.39
C MET A 1 -9.32 -1.61 14.23
N ALA A 2 -8.65 -2.47 13.45
CA ALA A 2 -7.84 -2.15 12.27
C ALA A 2 -6.38 -1.70 12.54
N ASN A 3 -5.56 -2.59 13.12
CA ASN A 3 -4.19 -2.69 12.63
C ASN A 3 -4.21 -3.70 11.47
N GLY A 4 -4.71 -3.27 10.30
CA GLY A 4 -4.48 -4.04 9.07
C GLY A 4 -2.96 -4.13 8.88
N MET A 5 -2.46 -5.29 8.49
CA MET A 5 -1.02 -5.40 8.23
C MET A 5 -0.67 -4.43 7.09
N ARG A 6 0.53 -3.84 7.15
CA ARG A 6 0.97 -2.90 6.11
C ARG A 6 0.79 -3.56 4.74
N GLY A 7 0.11 -2.86 3.84
CA GLY A 7 -0.09 -3.34 2.48
C GLY A 7 -1.38 -4.12 2.23
N GLU A 8 -2.30 -4.20 3.18
CA GLU A 8 -3.55 -4.94 2.99
C GLU A 8 -4.70 -4.05 2.48
N ALA A 9 -5.49 -4.56 1.53
CA ALA A 9 -6.77 -3.99 1.13
C ALA A 9 -7.76 -5.09 0.75
N THR A 10 -9.03 -4.91 1.10
CA THR A 10 -10.09 -5.87 0.74
C THR A 10 -10.96 -5.37 -0.40
N PHE A 11 -11.49 -6.31 -1.19
CA PHE A 11 -12.51 -6.07 -2.20
C PHE A 11 -13.44 -7.28 -2.32
N ASP A 12 -14.66 -7.04 -2.78
CA ASP A 12 -15.62 -8.11 -3.05
C ASP A 12 -15.56 -8.50 -4.54
N GLY A 13 -15.41 -9.78 -4.81
CA GLY A 13 -15.43 -10.36 -6.16
C GLY A 13 -16.12 -11.72 -6.14
N ASP A 14 -17.04 -11.96 -7.07
CA ASP A 14 -17.77 -13.25 -7.19
C ASP A 14 -18.41 -13.73 -5.85
N GLY A 15 -19.05 -12.79 -5.13
CA GLY A 15 -19.68 -13.09 -3.83
C GLY A 15 -18.71 -13.42 -2.69
N THR A 16 -17.40 -13.29 -2.92
CA THR A 16 -16.34 -13.56 -1.95
C THR A 16 -15.55 -12.28 -1.65
N THR A 17 -15.29 -12.00 -0.37
CA THR A 17 -14.38 -10.93 0.03
C THR A 17 -12.93 -11.43 -0.05
N TYR A 18 -12.14 -10.81 -0.91
CA TYR A 18 -10.72 -11.08 -1.09
C TYR A 18 -9.87 -10.01 -0.40
N THR A 19 -8.74 -10.43 0.18
CA THR A 19 -7.73 -9.55 0.75
C THR A 19 -6.47 -9.56 -0.11
N ILE A 20 -6.13 -8.42 -0.71
CA ILE A 20 -4.86 -8.19 -1.40
C ILE A 20 -3.83 -7.76 -0.38
N THR A 21 -2.70 -8.46 -0.31
CA THR A 21 -1.55 -8.07 0.51
C THR A 21 -0.38 -7.70 -0.40
N MET A 22 0.00 -6.43 -0.42
CA MET A 22 1.11 -5.93 -1.21
C MET A 22 2.36 -5.78 -0.34
N ASP A 23 3.28 -6.74 -0.45
CA ASP A 23 4.60 -6.73 0.18
C ASP A 23 5.72 -6.77 -0.89
N ALA A 24 6.98 -6.80 -0.46
CA ALA A 24 8.13 -6.86 -1.37
C ALA A 24 8.12 -8.13 -2.24
N ASP A 25 7.65 -9.26 -1.67
CA ASP A 25 7.56 -10.53 -2.37
C ASP A 25 6.48 -10.48 -3.46
N ALA A 26 5.33 -9.86 -3.18
CA ALA A 26 4.28 -9.62 -4.18
C ALA A 26 4.78 -8.76 -5.34
N LEU A 27 5.57 -7.73 -5.08
CA LEU A 27 6.17 -6.93 -6.16
C LEU A 27 7.18 -7.72 -6.98
N ALA A 28 8.03 -8.54 -6.34
CA ALA A 28 8.97 -9.41 -7.04
C ALA A 28 8.24 -10.43 -7.93
N MET A 29 7.17 -11.05 -7.42
CA MET A 29 6.33 -11.98 -8.20
C MET A 29 5.66 -11.29 -9.40
N ALA A 30 5.20 -10.05 -9.24
CA ALA A 30 4.67 -9.27 -10.36
C ALA A 30 5.76 -8.95 -11.40
N GLU A 31 6.99 -8.69 -10.97
CA GLU A 31 8.16 -8.51 -11.85
C GLU A 31 8.42 -9.77 -12.68
N GLU A 32 8.47 -10.93 -12.04
CA GLU A 32 8.73 -12.23 -12.67
C GLU A 32 7.68 -12.57 -13.73
N ILE A 33 6.39 -12.37 -13.42
CA ILE A 33 5.30 -12.65 -14.37
C ILE A 33 5.31 -11.70 -15.56
N THR A 34 5.57 -10.42 -15.32
CA THR A 34 5.50 -9.41 -16.37
C THR A 34 6.79 -9.33 -17.19
N GLY A 35 7.91 -9.85 -16.65
CA GLY A 35 9.25 -9.71 -17.22
C GLY A 35 9.69 -8.24 -17.29
N LYS A 36 9.13 -7.37 -16.45
CA LYS A 36 9.37 -5.92 -16.46
C LYS A 36 9.78 -5.45 -15.08
N PRO A 37 10.73 -4.51 -14.96
CA PRO A 37 11.11 -3.93 -13.69
C PRO A 37 9.91 -3.37 -12.92
N ILE A 38 9.90 -3.49 -11.59
CA ILE A 38 8.82 -3.00 -10.71
C ILE A 38 8.46 -1.54 -11.00
N SER A 39 9.46 -0.68 -11.23
CA SER A 39 9.24 0.74 -11.57
C SER A 39 8.37 0.94 -12.82
N THR A 40 8.53 0.05 -13.81
CA THR A 40 7.73 0.04 -15.03
C THR A 40 6.33 -0.51 -14.75
N VAL A 41 6.22 -1.59 -13.97
CA VAL A 41 4.92 -2.18 -13.60
C VAL A 41 4.04 -1.16 -12.89
N VAL A 42 4.58 -0.46 -11.89
CA VAL A 42 3.86 0.57 -11.12
C VAL A 42 3.48 1.76 -12.02
N SER A 43 4.40 2.27 -12.84
CA SER A 43 4.11 3.37 -13.75
C SER A 43 2.98 3.04 -14.76
N LEU A 44 3.00 1.83 -15.31
CA LEU A 44 1.96 1.38 -16.25
C LEU A 44 0.62 1.12 -15.54
N PHE A 45 0.65 0.65 -14.30
CA PHE A 45 -0.54 0.54 -13.46
C PHE A 45 -1.20 1.92 -13.21
N ASP A 46 -0.41 2.91 -12.81
CA ASP A 46 -0.88 4.26 -12.51
C ASP A 46 -1.47 4.94 -13.76
N SER A 47 -0.84 4.73 -14.92
CA SER A 47 -1.35 5.23 -16.20
C SER A 47 -2.73 4.67 -16.56
N GLY A 48 -3.14 3.53 -15.97
CA GLY A 48 -4.38 2.83 -16.27
C GLY A 48 -4.42 2.19 -17.66
N ALA A 49 -3.33 2.23 -18.43
CA ALA A 49 -3.30 1.80 -19.82
C ALA A 49 -3.17 0.28 -20.00
N HIS A 50 -2.92 -0.49 -18.93
CA HIS A 50 -2.59 -1.91 -19.06
C HIS A 50 -3.30 -2.82 -18.06
N LEU A 51 -4.36 -3.48 -18.52
CA LEU A 51 -5.06 -4.57 -17.82
C LEU A 51 -4.08 -5.64 -17.31
N GLY A 52 -3.08 -6.00 -18.11
CA GLY A 52 -2.08 -6.99 -17.74
C GLY A 52 -1.28 -6.62 -16.49
N MET A 53 -1.03 -5.33 -16.26
CA MET A 53 -0.28 -4.85 -15.09
C MET A 53 -1.14 -4.86 -13.84
N THR A 54 -2.40 -4.41 -13.96
CA THR A 54 -3.37 -4.51 -12.86
C THR A 54 -3.62 -5.96 -12.46
N ALA A 55 -3.77 -6.86 -13.44
CA ALA A 55 -3.94 -8.29 -13.17
C ALA A 55 -2.70 -8.89 -12.51
N ALA A 56 -1.48 -8.54 -12.96
CA ALA A 56 -0.24 -9.06 -12.37
C ALA A 56 -0.09 -8.65 -10.90
N LEU A 57 -0.34 -7.37 -10.59
CA LEU A 57 -0.28 -6.86 -9.22
C LEU A 57 -1.36 -7.47 -8.32
N ALA A 58 -2.59 -7.56 -8.82
CA ALA A 58 -3.69 -8.18 -8.07
C ALA A 58 -3.43 -9.67 -7.82
N TRP A 59 -2.92 -10.39 -8.82
CA TRP A 59 -2.54 -11.80 -8.68
C TRP A 59 -1.45 -11.97 -7.64
N ALA A 60 -0.37 -11.20 -7.74
CA ALA A 60 0.75 -11.34 -6.83
C ALA A 60 0.36 -11.05 -5.38
N GLY A 61 -0.50 -10.04 -5.16
CA GLY A 61 -1.02 -9.72 -3.84
C GLY A 61 -2.05 -10.72 -3.28
N LEU A 62 -2.66 -11.55 -4.13
CA LEU A 62 -3.56 -12.63 -3.70
C LEU A 62 -2.87 -13.99 -3.61
N PHE A 63 -1.74 -14.17 -4.29
CA PHE A 63 -1.09 -15.46 -4.46
C PHE A 63 -0.73 -16.10 -3.11
N ARG A 64 -0.19 -15.32 -2.17
CA ARG A 64 0.22 -15.84 -0.86
C ARG A 64 -0.94 -16.40 -0.04
N GLN A 65 -2.12 -15.78 -0.11
CA GLN A 65 -3.26 -16.15 0.71
C GLN A 65 -4.17 -17.18 0.05
N TYR A 66 -4.32 -17.10 -1.27
CA TYR A 66 -5.31 -17.89 -2.02
C TYR A 66 -4.68 -18.86 -3.03
N ALA A 67 -3.36 -18.80 -3.24
CA ALA A 67 -2.61 -19.67 -4.16
C ALA A 67 -3.24 -19.79 -5.56
N LEU A 68 -3.81 -18.68 -6.04
CA LEU A 68 -4.55 -18.67 -7.31
C LEU A 68 -3.60 -18.89 -8.49
N PRO A 69 -3.98 -19.69 -9.50
CA PRO A 69 -3.19 -19.83 -10.70
C PRO A 69 -3.19 -18.50 -11.48
N TRP A 70 -2.08 -18.21 -12.16
CA TRP A 70 -1.99 -17.06 -13.07
C TRP A 70 -2.82 -17.27 -14.33
N ASP A 71 -2.92 -18.51 -14.79
CA ASP A 71 -3.71 -18.88 -15.96
C ASP A 71 -5.21 -18.60 -15.71
N GLY A 72 -5.85 -17.89 -16.64
CA GLY A 72 -7.23 -17.40 -16.49
C GLY A 72 -7.44 -16.27 -15.47
N PHE A 73 -6.40 -15.79 -14.78
CA PHE A 73 -6.58 -14.76 -13.74
C PHE A 73 -7.05 -13.42 -14.32
N ARG A 74 -6.65 -13.10 -15.55
CA ARG A 74 -7.09 -11.87 -16.24
C ARG A 74 -8.59 -11.87 -16.48
N ASP A 75 -9.17 -13.02 -16.81
CA ASP A 75 -10.61 -13.16 -17.03
C ASP A 75 -11.35 -12.99 -15.70
N ARG A 76 -10.83 -13.56 -14.60
CA ARG A 76 -11.37 -13.31 -13.25
C ARG A 76 -11.34 -11.83 -12.86
N VAL A 77 -10.27 -11.11 -13.18
CA VAL A 77 -10.19 -9.65 -12.92
C VAL A 77 -11.27 -8.90 -13.70
N MET A 78 -11.59 -9.35 -14.92
CA MET A 78 -12.69 -8.76 -15.70
C MET A 78 -14.06 -9.08 -15.10
N GLU A 79 -14.26 -10.30 -14.58
CA GLU A 79 -15.48 -10.72 -13.89
C GLU A 79 -15.70 -9.97 -12.57
N TRP A 80 -14.65 -9.77 -11.78
CA TRP A 80 -14.68 -8.96 -10.55
C TRP A 80 -14.86 -7.46 -10.82
N GLY A 81 -14.51 -7.02 -12.03
CA GLY A 81 -14.53 -5.63 -12.45
C GLY A 81 -13.17 -4.96 -12.25
N LEU A 82 -12.57 -4.57 -13.37
CA LEU A 82 -11.27 -3.89 -13.39
C LEU A 82 -11.17 -2.65 -12.45
N PRO A 83 -12.19 -1.76 -12.36
CA PRO A 83 -12.11 -0.62 -11.46
C PRO A 83 -12.01 -1.01 -9.97
N VAL A 84 -12.72 -2.07 -9.57
CA VAL A 84 -12.75 -2.57 -8.19
C VAL A 84 -11.37 -3.13 -7.82
N VAL A 85 -10.83 -3.99 -8.68
CA VAL A 85 -9.51 -4.59 -8.49
C VAL A 85 -8.41 -3.53 -8.51
N LYS A 86 -8.47 -2.57 -9.45
CA LYS A 86 -7.51 -1.47 -9.52
C LYS A 86 -7.50 -0.66 -8.23
N ASP A 87 -8.68 -0.31 -7.71
CA ASP A 87 -8.78 0.48 -6.49
C ASP A 87 -8.26 -0.30 -5.27
N ALA A 88 -8.56 -1.60 -5.18
CA ALA A 88 -8.01 -2.47 -4.14
C ALA A 88 -6.48 -2.54 -4.18
N VAL A 89 -5.89 -2.73 -5.37
CA VAL A 89 -4.44 -2.69 -5.56
C VAL A 89 -3.87 -1.32 -5.16
N ALA A 90 -4.49 -0.21 -5.59
CA ALA A 90 -4.02 1.13 -5.25
C ALA A 90 -4.07 1.40 -3.73
N ARG A 91 -5.13 0.99 -3.05
CA ARG A 91 -5.24 1.07 -1.58
C ARG A 91 -4.15 0.24 -0.90
N SER A 92 -3.94 -1.01 -1.36
CA SER A 92 -2.90 -1.90 -0.82
C SER A 92 -1.50 -1.27 -0.94
N MET A 93 -1.17 -0.70 -2.10
CA MET A 93 0.12 -0.02 -2.33
C MET A 93 0.32 1.19 -1.41
N ARG A 94 -0.72 2.01 -1.21
CA ARG A 94 -0.68 3.15 -0.26
C ARG A 94 -0.48 2.70 1.19
N HIS A 95 -1.04 1.55 1.57
CA HIS A 95 -0.84 0.99 2.91
C HIS A 95 0.55 0.37 3.09
N ALA A 96 1.14 -0.17 2.03
CA ALA A 96 2.47 -0.77 2.05
C ALA A 96 3.58 0.28 2.10
N TRP A 97 3.46 1.30 1.25
CA TRP A 97 4.33 2.48 1.18
C TRP A 97 3.52 3.74 1.39
N PRO A 98 3.15 4.06 2.64
CA PRO A 98 2.61 5.38 2.93
C PRO A 98 3.65 6.39 2.48
N GLU A 99 3.28 7.27 1.54
CA GLU A 99 4.09 8.45 1.28
C GLU A 99 4.37 9.11 2.63
N PRO A 100 5.60 9.57 2.91
CA PRO A 100 5.80 10.42 4.06
C PRO A 100 4.78 11.55 3.90
N GLU A 101 3.80 11.59 4.81
CA GLU A 101 2.95 12.77 4.98
C GLU A 101 3.93 13.93 4.87
N LYS A 102 3.72 14.82 3.90
CA LYS A 102 4.39 16.12 3.93
C LYS A 102 4.10 16.61 5.32
N ALA A 103 5.11 16.55 6.19
CA ALA A 103 5.00 16.97 7.56
C ALA A 103 4.51 18.40 7.47
N ASP A 104 3.24 18.57 7.79
CA ASP A 104 2.45 19.72 7.44
C ASP A 104 2.89 20.84 8.37
N GLY A 105 4.07 21.43 8.09
CA GLY A 105 4.66 22.63 8.68
C GLY A 105 4.70 22.73 10.21
N ARG A 106 4.31 21.71 10.97
CA ARG A 106 4.22 21.76 12.43
C ARG A 106 5.56 21.34 13.00
N ASN A 107 6.49 22.28 12.88
CA ASN A 107 7.57 22.46 13.84
C ASN A 107 6.98 22.17 15.24
N PRO A 108 7.48 21.20 16.01
CA PRO A 108 6.98 20.96 17.35
C PRO A 108 7.04 22.30 18.10
N PRO A 109 5.96 22.72 18.80
CA PRO A 109 6.00 23.98 19.53
C PRO A 109 7.24 23.92 20.43
N LYS A 110 8.17 24.85 20.22
CA LYS A 110 9.33 25.03 21.08
C LYS A 110 8.78 25.02 22.50
N ARG A 111 9.11 23.96 23.24
CA ARG A 111 8.72 23.79 24.63
C ARG A 111 9.26 25.02 25.34
N ASP A 112 8.37 25.95 25.65
CA ASP A 112 8.70 27.18 26.36
C ASP A 112 9.38 26.73 27.64
N ARG A 113 10.69 26.95 27.70
CA ARG A 113 11.51 26.60 28.85
C ARG A 113 11.26 27.72 29.84
N THR A 114 10.08 27.71 30.46
CA THR A 114 9.68 28.65 31.48
C THR A 114 10.77 28.64 32.55
N LYS A 115 11.43 29.80 32.67
CA LYS A 115 12.52 30.10 33.59
C LYS A 115 12.22 29.53 34.98
N LYS A 116 13.11 28.65 35.47
CA LYS A 116 13.35 28.50 36.92
C LYS A 116 13.77 29.87 37.45
N PRO A 117 13.07 30.49 38.42
CA PRO A 117 13.70 31.53 39.21
C PRO A 117 14.86 30.90 40.01
N ALA A 118 16.05 31.46 39.81
CA ALA A 118 17.25 31.11 40.56
C ALA A 118 17.02 31.44 42.04
N GLY A 119 17.45 30.52 42.91
CA GLY A 119 17.40 30.72 44.34
C GLY A 119 18.33 31.86 44.79
N THR A 120 17.83 32.69 45.69
CA THR A 120 18.63 33.56 46.55
C THR A 120 18.68 32.94 47.94
N GLY A 121 19.74 32.17 48.19
CA GLY A 121 20.48 32.23 49.46
C GLY A 121 21.83 32.90 49.12
N SER A 122 22.50 33.66 49.98
CA SER A 122 22.44 33.81 51.42
C SER A 122 23.19 35.10 51.83
N SER A 123 23.08 35.46 53.12
CA SER A 123 24.02 36.21 53.96
C SER A 123 24.41 37.66 53.63
N SER A 124 24.00 38.60 54.50
CA SER A 124 24.82 39.18 55.58
C SER A 124 23.97 39.97 56.57
#